data_AF-A0AAV5GMG5-F1
#
_entry.id   AF-A0AAV5GMG5-F1
#
_cell.length_a   1.000
_cell.length_b   1.000
_cell.length_c   1.000
_cell.angle_alpha   90.00
_cell.angle_beta   90.00
_cell.angle_gamma   90.00
#
_symmetry.space_group_name_H-M   'P 1'
#
loop_
_entity.id
_entity.type
_entity.pdbx_description
1 polymer ?
#
loop_
_entity_poly.entity_id
_entity_poly.type
_entity_poly.pdbx_seq_one_letter_code
_entity_poly.pdbx_strand_id
1 'polypeptide(L)'
;MAPSERTPLLPASSNSVRGHAVAAAPLSPAAVEHKQPHVDPSELIPLTRNQRFGIMSGLWLATFLGALDMTITAALLNPIASSFGAAQRSGFLGTAFLLSNLTFTPLYGRLCDILGRRIANASAIFLFTLGTFLCAIAPSMNFLIMARFIAGAGGGGINTTSTVISADLFPLKQRGLLGSISTCIWAIGGALGGPLGGFLTDYLGWRTAFGLQVPLLLVSLLSGLKQISYKVEGHREKESAREKLARIDWVGCGSVFVGMGAFLVLLGAKNNENLPWSHPLVIACLVVAPAFLALFVVNEGFWAREPILPFRILRQRTPLFVMLVTVFVAVCNFGVLYSLPVWFLTQFDGVTAGQAGAHLFPTSIGNVVGGFVAGVIIHRTGRYRGASAVAGFVSVIGVILISRLTPTSPKIAQWLDIFPMGFGFNHILNTSFVALMAAVPHTDMPAVTGCMWLFRTTGQVVGVAMTSAILQGTLGHELGEKLTGKGSAKLIRAIRSDSSILPSLPPATRQIAREAYALALRHTFWFCAVGAVGAWLSVCFVPNLDLNAARSAPPAAQAAPRTLDEEEQAPLLPADEADEAIAERRLERDAAESERTRA
;
A
#
# COMPACT_ATOMS: atom_id res chain seq x y z
N MET A 1 4.79 -34.99 -85.19
CA MET A 1 5.50 -34.82 -83.91
C MET A 1 5.58 -33.33 -83.63
N ALA A 2 5.18 -32.90 -82.42
CA ALA A 2 5.45 -31.58 -81.84
C ALA A 2 4.81 -30.34 -82.49
N PRO A 3 4.17 -29.50 -81.66
CA PRO A 3 4.59 -28.09 -81.51
C PRO A 3 4.68 -27.72 -80.01
N SER A 4 5.72 -27.06 -79.47
CA SER A 4 6.31 -25.70 -79.65
C SER A 4 5.58 -24.56 -78.90
N GLU A 5 6.17 -24.08 -77.79
CA GLU A 5 5.92 -22.79 -77.09
C GLU A 5 7.26 -22.33 -76.45
N ARG A 6 7.97 -21.31 -76.98
CA ARG A 6 7.86 -19.84 -76.83
C ARG A 6 8.31 -19.30 -75.44
N THR A 7 9.59 -18.95 -75.30
CA THR A 7 10.23 -17.58 -75.35
C THR A 7 10.18 -16.78 -74.03
N PRO A 8 11.22 -15.97 -73.72
CA PRO A 8 11.57 -15.48 -72.37
C PRO A 8 11.40 -13.93 -72.22
N LEU A 9 12.14 -13.34 -71.27
CA LEU A 9 12.70 -11.95 -71.26
C LEU A 9 11.89 -10.93 -70.42
N LEU A 10 12.52 -10.06 -69.61
CA LEU A 10 13.59 -9.13 -69.98
C LEU A 10 14.47 -8.64 -68.79
N PRO A 11 15.65 -8.05 -69.11
CA PRO A 11 16.67 -7.53 -68.19
C PRO A 11 16.78 -5.98 -68.22
N ALA A 12 17.64 -5.38 -67.38
CA ALA A 12 18.64 -4.36 -67.80
C ALA A 12 19.42 -3.75 -66.62
N SER A 13 20.73 -3.75 -66.77
CA SER A 13 21.74 -2.99 -66.03
C SER A 13 21.84 -1.53 -66.52
N SER A 14 22.15 -0.58 -65.62
CA SER A 14 23.06 0.53 -65.94
C SER A 14 23.74 1.11 -64.69
N ASN A 15 25.05 1.32 -64.84
CA ASN A 15 26.01 1.83 -63.85
C ASN A 15 25.99 3.37 -63.80
N SER A 16 26.21 3.96 -62.60
CA SER A 16 27.06 5.16 -62.43
C SER A 16 27.58 5.34 -60.99
N VAL A 17 28.80 4.81 -60.77
CA VAL A 17 30.00 5.44 -60.19
C VAL A 17 29.91 6.37 -58.95
N ARG A 18 30.75 5.98 -57.95
CA ARG A 18 31.38 6.72 -56.82
C ARG A 18 30.59 6.90 -55.52
N GLY A 19 30.70 5.90 -54.63
CA GLY A 19 30.46 6.04 -53.19
C GLY A 19 31.75 6.41 -52.43
N HIS A 20 31.72 7.58 -51.77
CA HIS A 20 32.63 7.93 -50.68
C HIS A 20 32.22 7.20 -49.40
N ALA A 21 33.23 6.88 -48.58
CA ALA A 21 33.10 6.23 -47.28
C ALA A 21 32.11 6.95 -46.35
N VAL A 22 31.20 6.19 -45.74
CA VAL A 22 30.44 6.63 -44.56
C VAL A 22 30.45 5.51 -43.52
N ALA A 23 30.80 5.91 -42.30
CA ALA A 23 30.97 5.10 -41.11
C ALA A 23 29.74 4.25 -40.74
N ALA A 24 30.00 3.10 -40.13
CA ALA A 24 29.00 2.23 -39.54
C ALA A 24 28.19 2.97 -38.45
N ALA A 25 26.89 3.14 -38.69
CA ALA A 25 25.93 3.61 -37.69
C ALA A 25 25.49 2.41 -36.81
N PRO A 26 25.46 2.54 -35.47
CA PRO A 26 24.92 1.50 -34.60
C PRO A 26 23.40 1.44 -34.72
N LEU A 27 22.87 0.21 -34.87
CA LEU A 27 21.44 -0.10 -34.85
C LEU A 27 20.81 0.41 -33.55
N SER A 28 19.97 1.45 -33.66
CA SER A 28 19.10 1.92 -32.58
C SER A 28 17.96 0.91 -32.39
N PRO A 29 17.64 0.48 -31.15
CA PRO A 29 16.47 -0.35 -30.91
C PRO A 29 15.21 0.48 -31.18
N ALA A 30 14.33 -0.05 -32.03
CA ALA A 30 13.04 0.53 -32.38
C ALA A 30 12.29 0.99 -31.12
N ALA A 31 12.18 2.31 -30.96
CA ALA A 31 11.35 2.92 -29.94
C ALA A 31 9.90 2.61 -30.30
N VAL A 32 9.25 1.78 -29.49
CA VAL A 32 7.80 1.62 -29.53
C VAL A 32 7.21 2.99 -29.17
N GLU A 33 6.63 3.65 -30.17
CA GLU A 33 6.01 4.96 -30.06
C GLU A 33 4.79 4.86 -29.12
N HIS A 34 4.98 5.25 -27.86
CA HIS A 34 3.92 5.30 -26.87
C HIS A 34 3.01 6.49 -27.14
N LYS A 35 1.91 6.25 -27.86
CA LYS A 35 0.79 7.20 -27.97
C LYS A 35 0.19 7.39 -26.57
N GLN A 36 0.56 8.48 -25.89
CA GLN A 36 -0.07 8.87 -24.63
C GLN A 36 -1.54 9.15 -24.91
N PRO A 37 -2.52 8.43 -24.30
CA PRO A 37 -3.89 8.91 -24.32
C PRO A 37 -3.92 10.19 -23.47
N HIS A 38 -4.00 11.33 -24.15
CA HIS A 38 -4.32 12.59 -23.53
C HIS A 38 -5.74 12.45 -22.97
N VAL A 39 -5.88 12.23 -21.65
CA VAL A 39 -7.20 12.31 -21.00
C VAL A 39 -7.65 13.75 -21.13
N ASP A 40 -8.58 13.97 -22.04
CA ASP A 40 -9.09 15.29 -22.36
C ASP A 40 -9.79 15.86 -21.10
N PRO A 41 -9.63 17.15 -20.74
CA PRO A 41 -10.28 17.74 -19.56
C PRO A 41 -11.82 17.62 -19.57
N SER A 42 -12.40 17.34 -20.74
CA SER A 42 -13.83 17.04 -20.96
C SER A 42 -14.26 15.65 -20.48
N GLU A 43 -13.34 14.71 -20.22
CA GLU A 43 -13.65 13.37 -19.65
C GLU A 43 -13.70 13.37 -18.11
N LEU A 44 -13.29 14.46 -17.44
CA LEU A 44 -13.42 14.58 -15.99
C LEU A 44 -14.88 14.84 -15.61
N ILE A 45 -15.37 14.09 -14.61
CA ILE A 45 -16.75 14.25 -14.12
C ILE A 45 -17.03 15.74 -13.82
N PRO A 46 -18.12 16.30 -14.37
CA PRO A 46 -18.48 17.71 -14.21
C PRO A 46 -19.00 17.97 -12.80
N LEU A 47 -18.07 18.12 -11.86
CA LEU A 47 -18.31 18.48 -10.47
C LEU A 47 -17.72 19.85 -10.18
N THR A 48 -18.47 20.66 -9.44
CA THR A 48 -17.96 21.95 -8.95
C THR A 48 -16.74 21.74 -8.04
N ARG A 49 -15.85 22.74 -8.00
CA ARG A 49 -14.67 22.72 -7.13
C ARG A 49 -15.05 22.40 -5.67
N ASN A 50 -16.13 23.02 -5.18
CA ASN A 50 -16.62 22.83 -3.81
C ASN A 50 -17.08 21.39 -3.55
N GLN A 51 -17.76 20.75 -4.51
CA GLN A 51 -18.13 19.33 -4.40
C GLN A 51 -16.90 18.42 -4.35
N ARG A 52 -15.89 18.66 -5.19
CA ARG A 52 -14.65 17.86 -5.19
C ARG A 52 -13.95 17.96 -3.83
N PHE A 53 -13.78 19.16 -3.29
CA PHE A 53 -13.15 19.34 -1.97
C PHE A 53 -14.02 18.82 -0.81
N GLY A 54 -15.35 18.86 -0.92
CA GLY A 54 -16.25 18.25 0.05
C GLY A 54 -16.14 16.72 0.10
N ILE A 55 -16.02 16.07 -1.07
CA ILE A 55 -15.80 14.61 -1.14
C ILE A 55 -14.44 14.29 -0.53
N MET A 56 -13.39 15.02 -0.92
CA MET A 56 -12.04 14.81 -0.42
C MET A 56 -11.92 15.01 1.09
N SER A 57 -12.60 16.01 1.68
CA SER A 57 -12.57 16.23 3.12
C SER A 57 -13.19 15.06 3.89
N GLY A 58 -14.29 14.49 3.38
CA GLY A 58 -14.89 13.28 3.95
C GLY A 58 -13.94 12.08 3.89
N LEU A 59 -13.29 11.86 2.75
CA LEU A 59 -12.31 10.78 2.56
C LEU A 59 -11.10 10.96 3.47
N TRP A 60 -10.56 12.17 3.55
CA TRP A 60 -9.43 12.50 4.40
C TRP A 60 -9.74 12.36 5.89
N LEU A 61 -10.96 12.69 6.32
CA LEU A 61 -11.40 12.44 7.70
C LEU A 61 -11.41 10.94 8.02
N ALA A 62 -11.86 10.09 7.10
CA ALA A 62 -11.78 8.64 7.27
C ALA A 62 -10.32 8.14 7.30
N THR A 63 -9.46 8.64 6.41
CA THR A 63 -8.03 8.32 6.40
C THR A 63 -7.34 8.72 7.71
N PHE A 64 -7.65 9.91 8.23
CA PHE A 64 -7.16 10.41 9.52
C PHE A 64 -7.57 9.47 10.66
N LEU A 65 -8.85 9.11 10.73
CA LEU A 65 -9.38 8.23 11.79
C LEU A 65 -8.84 6.81 11.67
N GLY A 66 -8.65 6.29 10.45
CA GLY A 66 -8.00 4.99 10.23
C GLY A 66 -6.54 4.94 10.71
N ALA A 67 -5.80 6.03 10.55
CA ALA A 67 -4.44 6.14 11.08
C ALA A 67 -4.41 6.28 12.61
N LEU A 68 -5.30 7.12 13.13
CA LEU A 68 -5.48 7.37 14.56
C LEU A 68 -5.91 6.10 15.31
N ASP A 69 -6.79 5.27 14.75
CA ASP A 69 -7.23 4.01 15.37
C ASP A 69 -6.08 3.02 15.56
N MET A 70 -5.18 2.91 14.57
CA MET A 70 -4.02 2.02 14.67
C MET A 70 -3.12 2.36 15.86
N THR A 71 -2.87 3.66 16.09
CA THR A 71 -2.00 4.11 17.18
C THR A 71 -2.73 4.26 18.51
N ILE A 72 -4.03 4.61 18.52
CA ILE A 72 -4.88 4.50 19.72
C ILE A 72 -4.85 3.07 20.23
N THR A 73 -5.16 2.09 19.38
CA THR A 73 -5.25 0.69 19.80
C THR A 73 -3.93 0.19 20.41
N ALA A 74 -2.79 0.64 19.87
CA ALA A 74 -1.48 0.33 20.43
C ALA A 74 -1.32 0.87 21.86
N ALA A 75 -1.77 2.09 22.14
CA ALA A 75 -1.74 2.68 23.49
C ALA A 75 -2.74 2.01 24.47
N LEU A 76 -3.87 1.51 23.96
CA LEU A 76 -4.91 0.89 24.78
C LEU A 76 -4.66 -0.59 25.11
N LEU A 77 -3.64 -1.22 24.53
CA LEU A 77 -3.43 -2.67 24.62
C LEU A 77 -3.37 -3.18 26.07
N ASN A 78 -2.57 -2.51 26.91
CA ASN A 78 -2.39 -2.88 28.32
C ASN A 78 -3.65 -2.55 29.18
N PRO A 79 -4.23 -1.34 29.10
CA PRO A 79 -5.49 -1.03 29.79
C PRO A 79 -6.63 -2.01 29.50
N ILE A 80 -6.80 -2.39 28.23
CA ILE A 80 -7.82 -3.36 27.80
C ILE A 80 -7.52 -4.74 28.40
N ALA A 81 -6.27 -5.19 28.29
CA ALA A 81 -5.83 -6.47 28.85
C ALA A 81 -6.12 -6.59 30.34
N SER A 82 -5.81 -5.54 31.09
CA SER A 82 -6.07 -5.43 32.53
C SER A 82 -7.57 -5.45 32.84
N SER A 83 -8.38 -4.66 32.13
CA SER A 83 -9.82 -4.55 32.39
C SER A 83 -10.59 -5.86 32.23
N PHE A 84 -10.12 -6.76 31.36
CA PHE A 84 -10.73 -8.08 31.15
C PHE A 84 -9.98 -9.23 31.83
N GLY A 85 -8.86 -8.96 32.52
CA GLY A 85 -7.98 -10.00 33.08
C GLY A 85 -7.44 -10.97 32.01
N ALA A 86 -7.37 -10.55 30.75
CA ALA A 86 -7.16 -11.43 29.59
C ALA A 86 -5.87 -11.07 28.82
N ALA A 87 -4.77 -10.87 29.54
CA ALA A 87 -3.48 -10.46 28.97
C ALA A 87 -2.93 -11.45 27.92
N GLN A 88 -3.23 -12.74 28.02
CA GLN A 88 -2.80 -13.72 27.01
C GLN A 88 -3.43 -13.49 25.63
N ARG A 89 -4.60 -12.84 25.58
CA ARG A 89 -5.35 -12.63 24.33
C ARG A 89 -5.20 -11.21 23.77
N SER A 90 -4.58 -10.29 24.51
CA SER A 90 -4.49 -8.88 24.10
C SER A 90 -3.72 -8.69 22.79
N GLY A 91 -2.68 -9.50 22.55
CA GLY A 91 -1.90 -9.47 21.30
C GLY A 91 -2.75 -9.66 20.03
N PHE A 92 -3.85 -10.41 20.11
CA PHE A 92 -4.74 -10.63 18.97
C PHE A 92 -5.56 -9.40 18.58
N LEU A 93 -5.62 -8.36 19.43
CA LEU A 93 -6.37 -7.14 19.18
C LEU A 93 -5.81 -6.35 17.98
N GLY A 94 -4.49 -6.21 17.92
CA GLY A 94 -3.79 -5.60 16.79
C GLY A 94 -3.74 -6.53 15.59
N THR A 95 -3.46 -7.82 15.83
CA THR A 95 -3.35 -8.84 14.78
C THR A 95 -4.64 -9.02 13.99
N ALA A 96 -5.80 -9.09 14.66
CA ALA A 96 -7.09 -9.27 14.00
C ALA A 96 -7.42 -8.11 13.06
N PHE A 97 -7.15 -6.88 13.48
CA PHE A 97 -7.31 -5.69 12.65
C PHE A 97 -6.34 -5.68 11.47
N LEU A 98 -5.05 -5.92 11.71
CA LEU A 98 -4.04 -5.90 10.65
C LEU A 98 -4.26 -7.01 9.63
N LEU A 99 -4.68 -8.20 10.07
CA LEU A 99 -4.96 -9.33 9.20
C LEU A 99 -6.20 -9.09 8.32
N SER A 100 -7.30 -8.58 8.89
CA SER A 100 -8.47 -8.24 8.10
C SER A 100 -8.19 -7.05 7.19
N ASN A 101 -7.47 -6.02 7.66
CA ASN A 101 -7.02 -4.91 6.83
C ASN A 101 -6.22 -5.40 5.61
N LEU A 102 -5.20 -6.24 5.82
CA LEU A 102 -4.41 -6.85 4.73
C LEU A 102 -5.27 -7.59 3.71
N THR A 103 -6.21 -8.39 4.18
CA THR A 103 -7.01 -9.29 3.35
C THR A 103 -8.06 -8.53 2.53
N PHE A 104 -8.69 -7.51 3.14
CA PHE A 104 -9.77 -6.76 2.51
C PHE A 104 -9.25 -5.57 1.68
N THR A 105 -8.03 -5.07 1.92
CA THR A 105 -7.40 -4.01 1.10
C THR A 105 -7.50 -4.27 -0.41
N PRO A 106 -7.05 -5.41 -0.96
CA PRO A 106 -7.16 -5.69 -2.39
C PRO A 106 -8.60 -5.89 -2.85
N LEU A 107 -9.45 -6.45 -1.99
CA LEU A 107 -10.86 -6.69 -2.26
C LEU A 107 -11.58 -5.37 -2.57
N TYR A 108 -11.29 -4.31 -1.82
CA TYR A 108 -11.89 -2.99 -2.04
C TYR A 108 -11.52 -2.35 -3.38
N GLY A 109 -10.34 -2.67 -3.94
CA GLY A 109 -9.99 -2.25 -5.30
C GLY A 109 -10.99 -2.78 -6.32
N ARG A 110 -11.33 -4.07 -6.22
CA ARG A 110 -12.33 -4.72 -7.08
C ARG A 110 -13.76 -4.32 -6.75
N LEU A 111 -14.10 -4.10 -5.47
CA LEU A 111 -15.43 -3.60 -5.10
C LEU A 111 -15.72 -2.23 -5.70
N CYS A 112 -14.71 -1.36 -5.85
CA CYS A 112 -14.88 -0.07 -6.56
C CYS A 112 -15.30 -0.25 -8.02
N ASP A 113 -14.77 -1.27 -8.70
CA ASP A 113 -15.10 -1.58 -10.09
C ASP A 113 -16.50 -2.21 -10.20
N ILE A 114 -16.84 -3.09 -9.25
CA ILE A 114 -18.04 -3.95 -9.28
C ILE A 114 -19.30 -3.27 -8.73
N LEU A 115 -19.19 -2.68 -7.53
CA LEU A 115 -20.29 -2.04 -6.80
C LEU A 115 -20.35 -0.52 -7.04
N GLY A 116 -19.30 0.01 -7.66
CA GLY A 116 -19.13 1.44 -7.89
C GLY A 116 -18.50 2.14 -6.68
N ARG A 117 -18.01 3.35 -6.94
CA ARG A 117 -17.19 4.13 -6.00
C ARG A 117 -17.95 4.47 -4.71
N ARG A 118 -19.22 4.86 -4.84
CA ARG A 118 -20.08 5.27 -3.71
C ARG A 118 -20.29 4.13 -2.71
N ILE A 119 -20.70 2.95 -3.19
CA ILE A 119 -21.04 1.80 -2.34
C ILE A 119 -19.76 1.19 -1.76
N ALA A 120 -18.69 1.06 -2.56
CA ALA A 120 -17.41 0.59 -2.07
C ALA A 120 -16.87 1.46 -0.93
N ASN A 121 -16.87 2.79 -1.09
CA ASN A 121 -16.43 3.69 -0.04
C ASN A 121 -17.35 3.69 1.19
N ALA A 122 -18.67 3.70 0.99
CA ALA A 122 -19.64 3.67 2.08
C ALA A 122 -19.53 2.37 2.89
N SER A 123 -19.35 1.21 2.23
CA SER A 123 -19.18 -0.07 2.91
C SER A 123 -17.88 -0.13 3.72
N ALA A 124 -16.77 0.43 3.21
CA ALA A 124 -15.51 0.54 3.96
C ALA A 124 -15.68 1.37 5.24
N ILE A 125 -16.21 2.59 5.12
CA ILE A 125 -16.39 3.47 6.27
C ILE A 125 -17.43 2.89 7.23
N PHE A 126 -18.51 2.29 6.73
CA PHE A 126 -19.54 1.66 7.56
C PHE A 126 -18.98 0.49 8.39
N LEU A 127 -18.25 -0.44 7.78
CA LEU A 127 -17.63 -1.56 8.51
C LEU A 127 -16.60 -1.07 9.53
N PHE A 128 -15.81 -0.06 9.17
CA PHE A 128 -14.88 0.55 10.11
C PHE A 128 -15.62 1.20 11.30
N THR A 129 -16.68 1.97 11.03
CA THR A 129 -17.52 2.62 12.05
C THR A 129 -18.19 1.60 12.95
N LEU A 130 -18.77 0.55 12.37
CA LEU A 130 -19.42 -0.52 13.10
C LEU A 130 -18.43 -1.26 13.99
N GLY A 131 -17.27 -1.65 13.46
CA GLY A 131 -16.22 -2.30 14.24
C GLY A 131 -15.73 -1.43 15.40
N THR A 132 -15.48 -0.13 15.15
CA THR A 132 -15.06 0.83 16.17
C THR A 132 -16.14 1.06 17.23
N PHE A 133 -17.41 1.14 16.83
CA PHE A 133 -18.54 1.20 17.77
C PHE A 133 -18.64 -0.05 18.64
N LEU A 134 -18.53 -1.23 18.04
CA LEU A 134 -18.52 -2.51 18.76
C LEU A 134 -17.33 -2.60 19.73
N CYS A 135 -16.18 -2.01 19.39
CA CYS A 135 -15.04 -1.92 20.31
C CYS A 135 -15.37 -1.07 21.55
N ALA A 136 -16.09 0.03 21.39
CA ALA A 136 -16.48 0.91 22.49
C ALA A 136 -17.43 0.22 23.50
N ILE A 137 -18.32 -0.64 23.03
CA ILE A 137 -19.32 -1.33 23.86
C ILE A 137 -18.95 -2.77 24.22
N ALA A 138 -17.72 -3.20 23.94
CA ALA A 138 -17.34 -4.61 24.06
C ALA A 138 -17.50 -5.15 25.50
N PRO A 139 -18.24 -6.27 25.69
CA PRO A 139 -18.42 -6.90 26.99
C PRO A 139 -17.33 -7.92 27.33
N SER A 140 -16.56 -8.38 26.35
CA SER A 140 -15.50 -9.37 26.54
C SER A 140 -14.34 -9.18 25.57
N MET A 141 -13.16 -9.72 25.91
CA MET A 141 -11.97 -9.69 25.07
C MET A 141 -12.19 -10.35 23.70
N ASN A 142 -12.89 -11.50 23.65
CA ASN A 142 -13.15 -12.19 22.38
C ASN A 142 -14.08 -11.38 21.47
N PHE A 143 -15.11 -10.77 22.06
CA PHE A 143 -16.00 -9.87 21.31
C PHE A 143 -15.22 -8.67 20.77
N LEU A 144 -14.32 -8.11 21.57
CA LEU A 144 -13.48 -7.01 21.17
C LEU A 144 -12.53 -7.39 20.02
N ILE A 145 -11.93 -8.59 20.04
CA ILE A 145 -11.12 -9.11 18.94
C ILE A 145 -11.95 -9.25 17.65
N MET A 146 -13.19 -9.74 17.75
CA MET A 146 -14.11 -9.81 16.61
C MET A 146 -14.49 -8.42 16.09
N ALA A 147 -14.75 -7.47 16.99
CA ALA A 147 -15.00 -6.08 16.63
C ALA A 147 -13.81 -5.44 15.90
N ARG A 148 -12.56 -5.74 16.32
CA ARG A 148 -11.33 -5.33 15.64
C ARG A 148 -11.19 -5.95 14.25
N PHE A 149 -11.59 -7.21 14.10
CA PHE A 149 -11.63 -7.84 12.78
C PHE A 149 -12.55 -7.07 11.82
N ILE A 150 -13.78 -6.76 12.26
CA ILE A 150 -14.76 -5.97 11.50
C ILE A 150 -14.21 -4.58 11.18
N ALA A 151 -13.58 -3.92 12.15
CA ALA A 151 -12.95 -2.63 11.95
C ALA A 151 -11.85 -2.71 10.89
N GLY A 152 -10.96 -3.69 10.98
CA GLY A 152 -9.86 -3.84 10.02
C GLY A 152 -10.35 -4.17 8.61
N ALA A 153 -11.44 -4.92 8.47
CA ALA A 153 -12.07 -5.15 7.18
C ALA A 153 -12.45 -3.82 6.52
N GLY A 154 -13.12 -2.92 7.25
CA GLY A 154 -13.41 -1.57 6.73
C GLY A 154 -12.17 -0.69 6.54
N GLY A 155 -11.19 -0.78 7.45
CA GLY A 155 -9.95 -0.02 7.43
C GLY A 155 -9.09 -0.26 6.17
N GLY A 156 -9.11 -1.48 5.64
CA GLY A 156 -8.44 -1.81 4.37
C GLY A 156 -9.08 -1.16 3.15
N GLY A 157 -10.37 -0.84 3.22
CA GLY A 157 -11.07 -0.14 2.15
C GLY A 157 -10.79 1.36 2.11
N ILE A 158 -10.67 2.02 3.26
CA ILE A 158 -10.63 3.49 3.36
C ILE A 158 -9.55 4.11 2.47
N ASN A 159 -8.32 3.60 2.53
CA ASN A 159 -7.21 4.17 1.76
C ASN A 159 -7.32 3.83 0.26
N THR A 160 -7.75 2.61 -0.05
CA THR A 160 -7.94 2.14 -1.42
C THR A 160 -9.05 2.92 -2.13
N THR A 161 -10.24 3.01 -1.53
CA THR A 161 -11.39 3.74 -2.09
C THR A 161 -11.09 5.23 -2.21
N SER A 162 -10.42 5.82 -1.20
CA SER A 162 -10.00 7.23 -1.24
C SER A 162 -9.06 7.51 -2.41
N THR A 163 -8.10 6.63 -2.67
CA THR A 163 -7.15 6.78 -3.79
C THR A 163 -7.86 6.64 -5.14
N VAL A 164 -8.77 5.68 -5.29
CA VAL A 164 -9.56 5.47 -6.51
C VAL A 164 -10.46 6.68 -6.81
N ILE A 165 -11.20 7.16 -5.81
CA ILE A 165 -12.08 8.33 -5.95
C ILE A 165 -11.26 9.58 -6.26
N SER A 166 -10.10 9.76 -5.62
CA SER A 166 -9.19 10.87 -5.93
C SER A 166 -8.71 10.84 -7.38
N ALA A 167 -8.48 9.64 -7.92
CA ALA A 167 -8.08 9.47 -9.31
C ALA A 167 -9.21 9.85 -10.27
N ASP A 168 -10.45 9.48 -9.98
CA ASP A 168 -11.61 9.83 -10.81
C ASP A 168 -11.90 11.35 -10.79
N LEU A 169 -11.69 12.03 -9.67
CA LEU A 169 -12.04 13.44 -9.50
C LEU A 169 -11.02 14.44 -10.07
N PHE A 170 -9.75 14.03 -10.18
CA PHE A 170 -8.65 14.94 -10.47
C PHE A 170 -7.73 14.43 -11.59
N PRO A 171 -7.23 15.35 -12.45
CA PRO A 171 -6.30 14.98 -13.51
C PRO A 171 -5.00 14.44 -12.92
N LEU A 172 -4.33 13.55 -13.67
CA LEU A 172 -3.10 12.87 -13.23
C LEU A 172 -2.08 13.83 -12.61
N LYS A 173 -1.90 15.01 -13.20
CA LYS A 173 -0.96 16.04 -12.75
C LYS A 173 -1.17 16.48 -11.29
N GLN A 174 -2.40 16.42 -10.78
CA GLN A 174 -2.75 16.82 -9.41
C GLN A 174 -2.77 15.64 -8.42
N ARG A 175 -2.86 14.40 -8.91
CA ARG A 175 -2.98 13.19 -8.07
C ARG A 175 -1.79 13.00 -7.12
N GLY A 176 -0.57 13.36 -7.55
CA GLY A 176 0.61 13.31 -6.68
C GLY A 176 0.52 14.26 -5.47
N LEU A 177 0.02 15.49 -5.68
CA LEU A 177 -0.20 16.44 -4.58
C LEU A 177 -1.28 15.95 -3.62
N LEU A 178 -2.39 15.44 -4.14
CA LEU A 178 -3.49 14.91 -3.33
C LEU A 178 -3.07 13.66 -2.53
N GLY A 179 -2.27 12.78 -3.12
CA GLY A 179 -1.67 11.64 -2.40
C GLY A 179 -0.74 12.09 -1.28
N SER A 180 0.02 13.17 -1.50
CA SER A 180 0.88 13.78 -0.49
C SER A 180 0.05 14.36 0.68
N ILE A 181 -1.00 15.13 0.38
CA ILE A 181 -1.93 15.68 1.40
C ILE A 181 -2.57 14.54 2.20
N SER A 182 -3.08 13.52 1.52
CA SER A 182 -3.69 12.34 2.17
C SER A 182 -2.72 11.66 3.13
N THR A 183 -1.44 11.57 2.74
CA THR A 183 -0.40 10.97 3.57
C THR A 183 0.00 11.86 4.76
N CYS A 184 0.01 13.18 4.59
CA CYS A 184 0.20 14.11 5.71
C CYS A 184 -0.94 13.97 6.73
N ILE A 185 -2.19 13.91 6.27
CA ILE A 185 -3.36 13.72 7.13
C ILE A 185 -3.29 12.36 7.85
N TRP A 186 -2.90 11.30 7.14
CA TRP A 186 -2.63 9.99 7.74
C TRP A 186 -1.53 10.06 8.81
N ALA A 187 -0.41 10.75 8.53
CA ALA A 187 0.69 10.90 9.49
C ALA A 187 0.26 11.67 10.75
N ILE A 188 -0.52 12.75 10.61
CA ILE A 188 -1.05 13.51 11.74
C ILE A 188 -2.00 12.63 12.58
N GLY A 189 -2.88 11.85 11.95
CA GLY A 189 -3.75 10.90 12.64
C GLY A 189 -2.95 9.88 13.45
N GLY A 190 -1.95 9.26 12.82
CA GLY A 190 -1.04 8.33 13.50
C GLY A 190 -0.32 8.97 14.69
N ALA A 191 0.17 10.20 14.55
CA ALA A 191 0.85 10.94 15.61
C ALA A 191 -0.04 11.18 16.84
N LEU A 192 -1.30 11.56 16.59
CA LEU A 192 -2.23 11.95 17.65
C LEU A 192 -2.84 10.75 18.38
N GLY A 193 -2.94 9.59 17.73
CA GLY A 193 -3.66 8.46 18.32
C GLY A 193 -3.02 7.91 19.60
N GLY A 194 -1.70 7.76 19.68
CA GLY A 194 -1.04 7.30 20.91
C GLY A 194 -1.31 8.23 22.12
N PRO A 195 -0.97 9.53 22.03
CA PRO A 195 -1.24 10.51 23.07
C PRO A 195 -2.72 10.63 23.44
N LEU A 196 -3.62 10.69 22.45
CA LEU A 196 -5.05 10.82 22.68
C LEU A 196 -5.63 9.56 23.34
N GLY A 197 -5.22 8.37 22.90
CA GLY A 197 -5.64 7.10 23.49
C GLY A 197 -5.18 6.94 24.94
N GLY A 198 -3.92 7.30 25.24
CA GLY A 198 -3.40 7.34 26.60
C GLY A 198 -4.16 8.31 27.49
N PHE A 199 -4.30 9.57 27.04
CA PHE A 199 -5.04 10.60 27.76
C PHE A 199 -6.49 10.20 28.06
N LEU A 200 -7.21 9.70 27.06
CA LEU A 200 -8.60 9.27 27.26
C LEU A 200 -8.71 8.08 28.22
N THR A 201 -7.73 7.19 28.22
CA THR A 201 -7.68 6.08 29.19
C THR A 201 -7.51 6.58 30.61
N ASP A 202 -6.58 7.52 30.81
CA ASP A 202 -6.21 8.01 32.13
C ASP A 202 -7.38 8.73 32.82
N TYR A 203 -8.24 9.45 32.06
CA TYR A 203 -9.33 10.26 32.62
C TYR A 203 -10.75 9.68 32.44
N LEU A 204 -11.04 9.08 31.29
CA LEU A 204 -12.41 8.71 30.87
C LEU A 204 -12.56 7.19 30.62
N GLY A 205 -11.46 6.43 30.71
CA GLY A 205 -11.40 5.00 30.42
C GLY A 205 -11.30 4.69 28.93
N TRP A 206 -10.71 3.53 28.63
CA TRP A 206 -10.33 3.13 27.26
C TRP A 206 -11.49 3.03 26.26
N ARG A 207 -12.72 2.76 26.73
CA ARG A 207 -13.91 2.64 25.85
C ARG A 207 -14.23 3.95 25.12
N THR A 208 -13.97 5.09 25.76
CA THR A 208 -14.25 6.41 25.20
C THR A 208 -13.33 6.75 24.02
N ALA A 209 -12.12 6.19 23.98
CA ALA A 209 -11.19 6.35 22.86
C ALA A 209 -11.69 5.73 21.55
N PHE A 210 -12.48 4.64 21.62
CA PHE A 210 -13.21 4.13 20.46
C PHE A 210 -14.49 4.92 20.19
N GLY A 211 -15.24 5.24 21.24
CA GLY A 211 -16.51 5.98 21.13
C GLY A 211 -16.36 7.35 20.46
N LEU A 212 -15.29 8.10 20.75
CA LEU A 212 -15.03 9.43 20.19
C LEU A 212 -14.87 9.42 18.66
N GLN A 213 -14.39 8.31 18.09
CA GLN A 213 -14.18 8.19 16.65
C GLN A 213 -15.51 8.00 15.88
N VAL A 214 -16.50 7.35 16.51
CA VAL A 214 -17.76 6.96 15.86
C VAL A 214 -18.53 8.16 15.28
N PRO A 215 -18.76 9.27 16.01
CA PRO A 215 -19.44 10.44 15.45
C PRO A 215 -18.72 11.02 14.22
N LEU A 216 -17.39 11.08 14.27
CA LEU A 216 -16.58 11.61 13.17
C LEU A 216 -16.61 10.70 11.94
N LEU A 217 -16.62 9.39 12.16
CA LEU A 217 -16.80 8.41 11.09
C LEU A 217 -18.18 8.47 10.46
N LEU A 218 -19.24 8.69 11.25
CA LEU A 218 -20.59 8.91 10.73
C LEU A 218 -20.67 10.17 9.87
N VAL A 219 -20.00 11.27 10.24
CA VAL A 219 -19.90 12.47 9.41
C VAL A 219 -19.23 12.15 8.07
N SER A 220 -18.11 11.42 8.09
CA SER A 220 -17.42 10.99 6.87
C SER A 220 -18.31 10.09 5.99
N LEU A 221 -19.01 9.13 6.59
CA LEU A 221 -19.94 8.21 5.90
C LEU A 221 -21.08 8.98 5.23
N LEU A 222 -21.75 9.87 5.96
CA LEU A 222 -22.85 10.68 5.46
C LEU A 222 -22.40 11.64 4.36
N SER A 223 -21.21 12.23 4.50
CA SER A 223 -20.59 13.08 3.48
C SER A 223 -20.37 12.28 2.18
N GLY A 224 -19.74 11.11 2.28
CA GLY A 224 -19.51 10.23 1.13
C GLY A 224 -20.81 9.75 0.47
N LEU A 225 -21.80 9.36 1.27
CA LEU A 225 -23.10 8.92 0.76
C LEU A 225 -23.85 10.04 0.03
N LYS A 226 -23.77 11.29 0.48
CA LYS A 226 -24.48 12.41 -0.16
C LYS A 226 -23.73 12.95 -1.39
N GLN A 227 -22.41 13.03 -1.33
CA GLN A 227 -21.62 13.78 -2.31
C GLN A 227 -21.05 12.90 -3.43
N ILE A 228 -20.78 11.62 -3.17
CA ILE A 228 -20.32 10.67 -4.20
C ILE A 228 -21.55 10.17 -4.97
N SER A 229 -22.08 10.97 -5.90
CA SER A 229 -23.26 10.59 -6.70
C SER A 229 -23.01 10.55 -8.21
N TYR A 230 -21.75 10.61 -8.64
CA TYR A 230 -21.43 10.57 -10.06
C TYR A 230 -21.36 9.13 -10.58
N LYS A 231 -21.89 8.93 -11.79
CA LYS A 231 -21.73 7.69 -12.54
C LYS A 231 -20.38 7.72 -13.25
N VAL A 232 -19.69 6.59 -13.29
CA VAL A 232 -18.49 6.43 -14.11
C VAL A 232 -18.86 5.60 -15.33
N GLU A 233 -18.46 6.08 -16.51
CA GLU A 233 -18.65 5.37 -17.78
C GLU A 233 -17.96 4.00 -17.74
N GLY A 234 -18.64 2.97 -18.25
CA GLY A 234 -18.17 1.59 -18.19
C GLY A 234 -18.68 0.77 -17.00
N HIS A 235 -19.45 1.36 -16.07
CA HIS A 235 -20.17 0.58 -15.07
C HIS A 235 -21.27 -0.24 -15.77
N ARG A 236 -21.05 -1.54 -15.93
CA ARG A 236 -22.04 -2.47 -16.51
C ARG A 236 -23.16 -2.69 -15.49
N GLU A 237 -24.13 -1.78 -15.47
CA GLU A 237 -25.34 -1.85 -14.61
C GLU A 237 -26.16 -3.14 -14.84
N LYS A 238 -25.95 -3.84 -15.97
CA LYS A 238 -26.71 -5.04 -16.35
C LYS A 238 -26.19 -6.37 -15.78
N GLU A 239 -25.05 -6.40 -15.07
CA GLU A 239 -24.54 -7.64 -14.46
C GLU A 239 -25.27 -7.95 -13.12
N SER A 240 -25.72 -9.19 -12.95
CA SER A 240 -26.38 -9.65 -11.72
C SER A 240 -25.41 -9.60 -10.54
N ALA A 241 -25.90 -9.37 -9.32
CA ALA A 241 -25.07 -9.37 -8.10
C ALA A 241 -24.23 -10.66 -7.94
N ARG A 242 -24.74 -11.79 -8.44
CA ARG A 242 -24.04 -13.07 -8.43
C ARG A 242 -22.86 -13.11 -9.41
N GLU A 243 -23.03 -12.56 -10.61
CA GLU A 243 -21.95 -12.47 -11.61
C GLU A 243 -20.85 -11.53 -11.14
N LYS A 244 -21.25 -10.42 -10.53
CA LYS A 244 -20.38 -9.47 -9.85
C LYS A 244 -19.54 -10.10 -8.76
N LEU A 245 -20.13 -10.90 -7.86
CA LEU A 245 -19.39 -11.61 -6.80
C LEU A 245 -18.51 -12.74 -7.35
N ALA A 246 -18.88 -13.37 -8.47
CA ALA A 246 -18.09 -14.44 -9.09
C ALA A 246 -16.77 -13.95 -9.72
N ARG A 247 -16.63 -12.65 -9.95
CA ARG A 247 -15.40 -12.02 -10.47
C ARG A 247 -14.33 -11.78 -9.40
N ILE A 248 -14.69 -11.90 -8.12
CA ILE A 248 -13.75 -11.76 -7.01
C ILE A 248 -12.92 -13.04 -6.91
N ASP A 249 -11.60 -12.89 -6.81
CA ASP A 249 -10.70 -14.00 -6.53
C ASP A 249 -10.77 -14.42 -5.05
N TRP A 250 -11.83 -15.16 -4.71
CA TRP A 250 -12.05 -15.67 -3.36
C TRP A 250 -10.97 -16.65 -2.91
N VAL A 251 -10.39 -17.41 -3.85
CA VAL A 251 -9.30 -18.34 -3.55
C VAL A 251 -8.03 -17.56 -3.19
N GLY A 252 -7.69 -16.53 -3.97
CA GLY A 252 -6.58 -15.64 -3.68
C GLY A 252 -6.74 -14.93 -2.33
N CYS A 253 -7.87 -14.26 -2.11
CA CYS A 253 -8.19 -13.60 -0.84
C CYS A 253 -8.15 -14.57 0.35
N GLY A 254 -8.80 -15.74 0.24
CA GLY A 254 -8.81 -16.75 1.28
C GLY A 254 -7.42 -17.32 1.57
N SER A 255 -6.59 -17.46 0.53
CA SER A 255 -5.23 -17.96 0.67
C SER A 255 -4.31 -16.99 1.40
N VAL A 256 -4.38 -15.68 1.08
CA VAL A 256 -3.65 -14.65 1.83
C VAL A 256 -4.14 -14.60 3.28
N PHE A 257 -5.45 -14.68 3.51
CA PHE A 257 -6.05 -14.66 4.84
C PHE A 257 -5.51 -15.79 5.73
N VAL A 258 -5.59 -17.02 5.23
CA VAL A 258 -5.15 -18.20 5.99
C VAL A 258 -3.63 -18.24 6.11
N GLY A 259 -2.90 -17.96 5.03
CA GLY A 259 -1.44 -17.97 5.01
C GLY A 259 -0.83 -16.95 5.96
N MET A 260 -1.28 -15.69 5.87
CA MET A 260 -0.79 -14.64 6.78
C MET A 260 -1.34 -14.83 8.19
N GLY A 261 -2.58 -15.27 8.35
CA GLY A 261 -3.16 -15.58 9.66
C GLY A 261 -2.35 -16.66 10.40
N ALA A 262 -2.02 -17.76 9.72
CA ALA A 262 -1.16 -18.80 10.26
C ALA A 262 0.24 -18.30 10.59
N PHE A 263 0.82 -17.43 9.75
CA PHE A 263 2.12 -16.80 10.04
C PHE A 263 2.08 -15.95 11.31
N LEU A 264 1.02 -15.17 11.52
CA LEU A 264 0.87 -14.35 12.73
C LEU A 264 0.63 -15.20 13.97
N VAL A 265 -0.18 -16.25 13.86
CA VAL A 265 -0.41 -17.21 14.94
C VAL A 265 0.88 -17.95 15.29
N LEU A 266 1.70 -18.34 14.30
CA LEU A 266 3.01 -18.94 14.51
C LEU A 266 3.89 -18.04 15.39
N LEU A 267 4.02 -16.77 15.00
CA LEU A 267 4.85 -15.81 15.73
C LEU A 267 4.33 -15.56 17.14
N GLY A 268 3.01 -15.46 17.33
CA GLY A 268 2.39 -15.31 18.65
C GLY A 268 2.57 -16.55 19.53
N ALA A 269 2.26 -17.74 19.02
CA ALA A 269 2.41 -19.01 19.72
C ALA A 269 3.86 -19.25 20.17
N LYS A 270 4.83 -18.99 19.28
CA LYS A 270 6.24 -19.22 19.58
C LYS A 270 6.85 -18.16 20.49
N ASN A 271 6.52 -16.88 20.26
CA ASN A 271 7.23 -15.77 20.90
C ASN A 271 6.44 -15.11 22.03
N ASN A 272 5.11 -15.15 22.06
CA ASN A 272 4.33 -14.61 23.18
C ASN A 272 4.04 -15.71 24.21
N GLU A 273 3.56 -16.88 23.76
CA GLU A 273 3.20 -17.99 24.65
C GLU A 273 4.40 -18.90 25.00
N ASN A 274 5.53 -18.74 24.30
CA ASN A 274 6.74 -19.55 24.47
C ASN A 274 6.51 -21.05 24.25
N LEU A 275 5.59 -21.42 23.36
CA LEU A 275 5.35 -22.82 23.02
C LEU A 275 6.61 -23.45 22.35
N PRO A 276 6.90 -24.73 22.61
CA PRO A 276 8.04 -25.41 21.99
C PRO A 276 7.80 -25.62 20.49
N TRP A 277 8.87 -25.75 19.72
CA TRP A 277 8.81 -26.01 18.27
C TRP A 277 8.10 -27.32 17.92
N SER A 278 8.11 -28.30 18.84
CA SER A 278 7.40 -29.57 18.71
C SER A 278 5.88 -29.46 18.96
N HIS A 279 5.38 -28.31 19.43
CA HIS A 279 3.95 -28.17 19.72
C HIS A 279 3.12 -28.27 18.44
N PRO A 280 2.01 -29.06 18.42
CA PRO A 280 1.21 -29.29 17.22
C PRO A 280 0.75 -28.01 16.53
N LEU A 281 0.36 -26.98 17.30
CA LEU A 281 -0.05 -25.68 16.76
C LEU A 281 1.09 -24.98 15.98
N VAL A 282 2.33 -25.03 16.50
CA VAL A 282 3.50 -24.40 15.88
C VAL A 282 3.83 -25.11 14.57
N ILE A 283 3.84 -26.45 14.57
CA ILE A 283 4.06 -27.27 13.38
C ILE A 283 2.95 -27.04 12.35
N ALA A 284 1.69 -27.02 12.77
CA ALA A 284 0.56 -26.76 11.89
C ALA A 284 0.71 -25.39 11.21
N CYS A 285 1.04 -24.33 11.95
CA CYS A 285 1.25 -23.01 11.36
C CYS A 285 2.49 -22.93 10.47
N LEU A 286 3.58 -23.65 10.79
CA LEU A 286 4.78 -23.77 9.95
C LEU A 286 4.50 -24.41 8.59
N VAL A 287 3.50 -25.29 8.50
CA VAL A 287 3.09 -25.93 7.24
C VAL A 287 2.01 -25.11 6.52
N VAL A 288 0.98 -24.67 7.26
CA VAL A 288 -0.18 -23.96 6.69
C VAL A 288 0.22 -22.60 6.12
N ALA A 289 1.07 -21.83 6.80
CA ALA A 289 1.49 -20.52 6.32
C ALA A 289 2.15 -20.58 4.93
N PRO A 290 3.25 -21.34 4.70
CA PRO A 290 3.85 -21.43 3.38
C PRO A 290 2.97 -22.14 2.36
N ALA A 291 2.17 -23.15 2.76
CA ALA A 291 1.28 -23.85 1.82
C ALA A 291 0.22 -22.92 1.23
N PHE A 292 -0.43 -22.08 2.05
CA PHE A 292 -1.45 -21.15 1.56
C PHE A 292 -0.85 -19.92 0.86
N LEU A 293 0.34 -19.46 1.27
CA LEU A 293 1.06 -18.43 0.50
C LEU A 293 1.51 -18.94 -0.87
N ALA A 294 1.95 -20.20 -0.96
CA ALA A 294 2.23 -20.85 -2.24
C ALA A 294 0.96 -21.02 -3.08
N LEU A 295 -0.15 -21.41 -2.46
CA LEU A 295 -1.46 -21.48 -3.11
C LEU A 295 -1.89 -20.13 -3.68
N PHE A 296 -1.68 -19.03 -2.94
CA PHE A 296 -1.92 -17.67 -3.44
C PHE A 296 -1.11 -17.39 -4.71
N VAL A 297 0.19 -17.67 -4.70
CA VAL A 297 1.08 -17.46 -5.85
C VAL A 297 0.65 -18.31 -7.05
N VAL A 298 0.30 -19.57 -6.85
CA VAL A 298 -0.16 -20.47 -7.93
C VAL A 298 -1.52 -20.02 -8.47
N ASN A 299 -2.46 -19.67 -7.60
CA ASN A 299 -3.78 -19.22 -7.99
C ASN A 299 -3.70 -17.94 -8.85
N GLU A 300 -2.97 -16.93 -8.37
CA GLU A 300 -2.76 -15.67 -9.11
C GLU A 300 -2.00 -15.88 -10.43
N GLY A 301 -1.16 -16.92 -10.52
CA GLY A 301 -0.32 -17.19 -11.68
C GLY A 301 -1.03 -17.94 -12.79
N PHE A 302 -1.93 -18.87 -12.43
CA PHE A 302 -2.45 -19.87 -13.36
C PHE A 302 -3.98 -20.00 -13.35
N TRP A 303 -4.67 -19.69 -12.26
CA TRP A 303 -6.09 -20.03 -12.08
C TRP A 303 -7.02 -18.82 -12.00
N ALA A 304 -6.52 -17.69 -11.49
CA ALA A 304 -7.31 -16.49 -11.29
C ALA A 304 -7.71 -15.87 -12.64
N ARG A 305 -9.02 -15.78 -12.88
CA ARG A 305 -9.56 -15.11 -14.08
C ARG A 305 -9.32 -13.61 -14.06
N GLU A 306 -9.39 -13.02 -12.87
CA GLU A 306 -9.10 -11.61 -12.61
C GLU A 306 -8.15 -11.48 -11.40
N PRO A 307 -6.83 -11.67 -11.61
CA PRO A 307 -5.86 -11.68 -10.52
C PRO A 307 -5.87 -10.39 -9.70
N ILE A 308 -5.66 -10.51 -8.39
CA ILE A 308 -5.41 -9.38 -7.49
C ILE A 308 -4.02 -8.83 -7.76
N LEU A 309 -3.06 -9.71 -8.05
CA LEU A 309 -1.66 -9.41 -8.27
C LEU A 309 -1.25 -9.90 -9.66
N PRO A 310 -1.44 -9.07 -10.71
CA PRO A 310 -1.04 -9.43 -12.07
C PRO A 310 0.49 -9.55 -12.16
N PHE A 311 1.02 -10.77 -12.21
CA PHE A 311 2.47 -11.05 -12.30
C PHE A 311 3.17 -10.38 -13.48
N ARG A 312 2.43 -10.08 -14.56
CA ARG A 312 2.94 -9.28 -15.70
C ARG A 312 3.54 -7.96 -15.24
N ILE A 313 2.94 -7.32 -14.24
CA ILE A 313 3.38 -6.05 -13.68
C ILE A 313 4.68 -6.24 -12.89
N LEU A 314 4.78 -7.30 -12.09
CA LEU A 314 6.00 -7.62 -11.32
C LEU A 314 7.18 -8.05 -12.20
N ARG A 315 6.95 -8.42 -13.46
CA ARG A 315 8.02 -8.71 -14.42
C ARG A 315 8.73 -7.43 -14.91
N GLN A 316 8.08 -6.27 -14.78
CA GLN A 316 8.68 -4.99 -15.10
C GLN A 316 9.58 -4.51 -13.96
N ARG A 317 10.75 -3.96 -14.29
CA ARG A 317 11.76 -3.54 -13.30
C ARG A 317 11.22 -2.48 -12.33
N THR A 318 10.60 -1.41 -12.84
CA THR A 318 10.14 -0.30 -11.98
C THR A 318 9.07 -0.75 -10.98
N PRO A 319 7.96 -1.40 -11.40
CA PRO A 319 6.97 -1.90 -10.44
C PRO A 319 7.55 -2.86 -9.41
N LEU A 320 8.37 -3.84 -9.81
CA LEU A 320 8.98 -4.79 -8.89
C LEU A 320 9.76 -4.10 -7.76
N PHE A 321 10.67 -3.21 -8.11
CA PHE A 321 11.48 -2.52 -7.11
C PHE A 321 10.67 -1.53 -6.27
N VAL A 322 9.65 -0.88 -6.84
CA VAL A 322 8.72 -0.06 -6.05
C VAL A 322 7.95 -0.91 -5.02
N MET A 323 7.48 -2.11 -5.39
CA MET A 323 6.82 -3.03 -4.46
C MET A 323 7.76 -3.49 -3.33
N LEU A 324 9.04 -3.78 -3.65
CA LEU A 324 10.04 -4.11 -2.64
C LEU A 324 10.29 -2.94 -1.70
N VAL A 325 10.43 -1.74 -2.25
CA VAL A 325 10.56 -0.50 -1.47
C VAL A 325 9.39 -0.36 -0.50
N THR A 326 8.13 -0.49 -0.95
CA THR A 326 6.97 -0.30 -0.05
C THR A 326 6.90 -1.32 1.06
N VAL A 327 7.27 -2.59 0.83
CA VAL A 327 7.36 -3.61 1.88
C VAL A 327 8.41 -3.24 2.91
N PHE A 328 9.65 -3.02 2.49
CA PHE A 328 10.77 -2.78 3.42
C PHE A 328 10.60 -1.49 4.22
N VAL A 329 10.13 -0.43 3.57
CA VAL A 329 9.80 0.86 4.19
C VAL A 329 8.68 0.69 5.22
N ALA A 330 7.63 -0.09 4.90
CA ALA A 330 6.54 -0.37 5.83
C ALA A 330 6.98 -1.23 7.03
N VAL A 331 7.80 -2.27 6.80
CA VAL A 331 8.38 -3.12 7.87
C VAL A 331 9.14 -2.26 8.88
N CYS A 332 10.03 -1.41 8.39
CA CYS A 332 10.84 -0.52 9.22
C CYS A 332 9.96 0.46 10.02
N ASN A 333 9.09 1.20 9.34
CA ASN A 333 8.30 2.25 9.99
C ASN A 333 7.33 1.69 11.02
N PHE A 334 6.60 0.62 10.70
CA PHE A 334 5.67 0.03 11.66
C PHE A 334 6.40 -0.72 12.79
N GLY A 335 7.55 -1.32 12.50
CA GLY A 335 8.42 -1.89 13.51
C GLY A 335 8.84 -0.86 14.56
N VAL A 336 9.30 0.33 14.12
CA VAL A 336 9.66 1.43 15.02
C VAL A 336 8.42 2.05 15.69
N LEU A 337 7.32 2.25 14.94
CA LEU A 337 6.08 2.85 15.45
C LEU A 337 5.55 2.13 16.70
N TYR A 338 5.61 0.79 16.73
CA TYR A 338 5.15 -0.01 17.86
C TYR A 338 6.20 -0.21 18.96
N SER A 339 7.50 -0.19 18.61
CA SER A 339 8.58 -0.49 19.57
C SER A 339 9.09 0.76 20.30
N LEU A 340 9.01 1.93 19.67
CA LEU A 340 9.55 3.18 20.22
C LEU A 340 8.84 3.65 21.50
N PRO A 341 7.49 3.65 21.58
CA PRO A 341 6.82 4.02 22.83
C PRO A 341 7.16 3.06 23.98
N VAL A 342 7.32 1.77 23.69
CA VAL A 342 7.72 0.75 24.69
C VAL A 342 9.12 1.04 25.24
N TRP A 343 10.03 1.55 24.41
CA TRP A 343 11.35 2.00 24.88
C TRP A 343 11.23 3.11 25.92
N PHE A 344 10.46 4.16 25.64
CA PHE A 344 10.27 5.25 26.61
C PHE A 344 9.55 4.80 27.90
N LEU A 345 8.54 3.93 27.80
CA LEU A 345 7.85 3.38 28.98
C LEU A 345 8.77 2.56 29.89
N THR A 346 9.70 1.81 29.30
CA THR A 346 10.51 0.85 30.07
C THR A 346 11.76 1.49 30.65
N GLN A 347 12.37 2.45 29.93
CA GLN A 347 13.65 3.02 30.30
C GLN A 347 13.56 4.19 31.29
N PHE A 348 12.43 4.89 31.38
CA PHE A 348 12.26 6.06 32.25
C PHE A 348 11.18 5.84 33.30
N ASP A 349 11.50 6.14 34.57
CA ASP A 349 10.51 6.16 35.64
C ASP A 349 9.56 7.36 35.47
N GLY A 350 8.26 7.13 35.72
CA GLY A 350 7.25 8.19 35.76
C GLY A 350 6.75 8.70 34.39
N VAL A 351 7.20 8.10 33.28
CA VAL A 351 6.71 8.42 31.94
C VAL A 351 5.34 7.77 31.72
N THR A 352 4.34 8.58 31.37
CA THR A 352 2.99 8.09 31.07
C THR A 352 2.89 7.53 29.65
N ALA A 353 1.85 6.73 29.38
CA ALA A 353 1.56 6.22 28.03
C ALA A 353 1.41 7.35 27.00
N GLY A 354 0.78 8.46 27.39
CA GLY A 354 0.63 9.63 26.55
C GLY A 354 1.97 10.31 26.22
N GLN A 355 2.86 10.44 27.20
CA GLN A 355 4.20 11.04 26.99
C GLN A 355 5.08 10.18 26.08
N ALA A 356 5.09 8.87 26.26
CA ALA A 356 5.83 7.97 25.37
C ALA A 356 5.25 7.97 23.94
N GLY A 357 3.92 8.04 23.81
CA GLY A 357 3.26 8.23 22.52
C GLY A 357 3.64 9.56 21.85
N ALA A 358 3.91 10.62 22.62
CA ALA A 358 4.29 11.92 22.08
C ALA A 358 5.66 11.88 21.36
N HIS A 359 6.54 10.94 21.70
CA HIS A 359 7.79 10.73 20.96
C HIS A 359 7.58 10.20 19.52
N LEU A 360 6.34 9.94 19.10
CA LEU A 360 5.99 9.68 17.69
C LEU A 360 5.78 10.96 16.86
N PHE A 361 5.68 12.13 17.51
CA PHE A 361 5.54 13.41 16.79
C PHE A 361 6.71 13.69 15.84
N PRO A 362 8.00 13.53 16.24
CA PRO A 362 9.12 13.74 15.32
C PRO A 362 9.04 12.88 14.06
N THR A 363 8.66 11.61 14.16
CA THR A 363 8.43 10.73 12.98
C THR A 363 7.37 11.32 12.07
N SER A 364 6.29 11.84 12.65
CA SER A 364 5.15 12.35 11.90
C SER A 364 5.45 13.70 11.23
N ILE A 365 6.18 14.59 11.93
CA ILE A 365 6.71 15.83 11.34
C ILE A 365 7.69 15.48 10.22
N GLY A 366 8.60 14.51 10.47
CA GLY A 366 9.48 13.95 9.46
C GLY A 366 8.71 13.50 8.23
N ASN A 367 7.65 12.70 8.40
CA ASN A 367 6.81 12.24 7.31
C ASN A 367 6.25 13.42 6.48
N VAL A 368 5.65 14.41 7.13
CA VAL A 368 5.08 15.59 6.44
C VAL A 368 6.16 16.35 5.67
N VAL A 369 7.30 16.63 6.29
CA VAL A 369 8.41 17.36 5.67
C VAL A 369 9.00 16.55 4.51
N GLY A 370 9.23 15.25 4.70
CA GLY A 370 9.77 14.34 3.69
C GLY A 370 8.90 14.26 2.44
N GLY A 371 7.58 14.14 2.63
CA GLY A 371 6.61 14.12 1.53
C GLY A 371 6.54 15.45 0.78
N PHE A 372 6.56 16.58 1.50
CA PHE A 372 6.58 17.91 0.89
C PHE A 372 7.87 18.15 0.07
N VAL A 373 9.03 17.84 0.65
CA VAL A 373 10.33 17.97 -0.01
C VAL A 373 10.40 17.08 -1.25
N ALA A 374 9.87 15.85 -1.20
CA ALA A 374 9.76 14.97 -2.38
C ALA A 374 8.97 15.66 -3.51
N GLY A 375 7.80 16.22 -3.19
CA GLY A 375 6.96 16.92 -4.16
C GLY A 375 7.65 18.13 -4.79
N VAL A 376 8.31 18.97 -3.98
CA VAL A 376 9.03 20.16 -4.48
C VAL A 376 10.21 19.78 -5.38
N ILE A 377 11.00 18.78 -4.98
CA ILE A 377 12.15 18.33 -5.79
C ILE A 377 11.67 17.76 -7.12
N ILE A 378 10.66 16.89 -7.11
CA ILE A 378 10.09 16.33 -8.34
C ILE A 378 9.54 17.44 -9.24
N HIS A 379 8.80 18.39 -8.66
CA HIS A 379 8.20 19.49 -9.43
C HIS A 379 9.26 20.37 -10.11
N ARG A 380 10.34 20.72 -9.40
CA ARG A 380 11.40 21.61 -9.91
C ARG A 380 12.36 20.91 -10.85
N THR A 381 12.74 19.67 -10.56
CA THR A 381 13.81 18.98 -11.28
C THR A 381 13.31 17.98 -12.32
N GLY A 382 12.08 17.49 -12.19
CA GLY A 382 11.56 16.37 -12.98
C GLY A 382 12.24 15.03 -12.68
N ARG A 383 13.11 14.96 -11.66
CA ARG A 383 13.92 13.78 -11.31
C ARG A 383 13.58 13.30 -9.91
N TYR A 384 13.33 12.00 -9.76
CA TYR A 384 12.95 11.40 -8.47
C TYR A 384 13.99 10.43 -7.89
N ARG A 385 14.81 9.75 -8.72
CA ARG A 385 15.73 8.68 -8.25
C ARG A 385 16.77 9.18 -7.26
N GLY A 386 17.48 10.27 -7.59
CA GLY A 386 18.52 10.84 -6.73
C GLY A 386 17.96 11.29 -5.38
N ALA A 387 16.83 11.99 -5.40
CA ALA A 387 16.11 12.42 -4.19
C ALA A 387 15.70 11.23 -3.32
N SER A 388 15.14 10.18 -3.93
CA SER A 388 14.76 8.95 -3.25
C SER A 388 15.94 8.23 -2.60
N ALA A 389 17.07 8.15 -3.30
CA ALA A 389 18.27 7.48 -2.80
C ALA A 389 18.86 8.22 -1.59
N VAL A 390 18.92 9.56 -1.64
CA VAL A 390 19.37 10.38 -0.51
C VAL A 390 18.41 10.22 0.68
N ALA A 391 17.11 10.34 0.44
CA ALA A 391 16.11 10.19 1.51
C ALA A 391 16.09 8.78 2.12
N GLY A 392 16.31 7.74 1.32
CA GLY A 392 16.48 6.37 1.83
C GLY A 392 17.69 6.21 2.72
N PHE A 393 18.82 6.82 2.34
CA PHE A 393 20.00 6.83 3.20
C PHE A 393 19.74 7.59 4.51
N VAL A 394 19.02 8.72 4.46
CA VAL A 394 18.60 9.47 5.65
C VAL A 394 17.69 8.62 6.56
N SER A 395 16.81 7.79 5.98
CA SER A 395 15.99 6.85 6.76
C SER A 395 16.85 5.83 7.50
N VAL A 396 17.87 5.26 6.83
CA VAL A 396 18.83 4.32 7.43
C VAL A 396 19.57 4.97 8.61
N ILE A 397 20.06 6.20 8.42
CA ILE A 397 20.70 6.96 9.51
C ILE A 397 19.74 7.13 10.69
N GLY A 398 18.48 7.52 10.43
CA GLY A 398 17.47 7.68 11.49
C GLY A 398 17.28 6.43 12.33
N VAL A 399 17.13 5.26 11.72
CA VAL A 399 16.96 4.01 12.47
C VAL A 399 18.24 3.63 13.23
N ILE A 400 19.42 3.89 12.67
CA ILE A 400 20.69 3.65 13.37
C ILE A 400 20.79 4.56 14.60
N LEU A 401 20.42 5.84 14.49
CA LEU A 401 20.40 6.76 15.64
C LEU A 401 19.43 6.27 16.72
N ILE A 402 18.21 5.88 16.34
CA ILE A 402 17.23 5.29 17.28
C ILE A 402 17.80 4.04 17.97
N SER A 403 18.50 3.16 17.24
CA SER A 403 19.11 1.95 17.79
C SER A 403 20.23 2.21 18.81
N ARG A 404 20.80 3.43 18.79
CA ARG A 404 21.89 3.88 19.66
C ARG A 404 21.42 4.73 20.83
N LEU A 405 20.11 5.03 20.93
CA LEU A 405 19.55 5.76 22.05
C LEU A 405 19.81 5.00 23.37
N THR A 406 20.34 5.73 24.35
CA THR A 406 20.52 5.27 25.72
C THR A 406 19.72 6.15 26.67
N PRO A 407 19.40 5.67 27.89
CA PRO A 407 18.73 6.50 28.90
C PRO A 407 19.53 7.77 29.26
N THR A 408 20.85 7.73 29.06
CA THR A 408 21.78 8.86 29.27
C THR A 408 21.86 9.82 28.08
N SER A 409 21.24 9.52 26.94
CA SER A 409 21.25 10.40 25.78
C SER A 409 20.61 11.75 26.11
N PRO A 410 21.13 12.87 25.57
CA PRO A 410 20.53 14.19 25.75
C PRO A 410 19.05 14.19 25.37
N LYS A 411 18.21 14.93 26.10
CA LYS A 411 16.77 15.04 25.79
C LYS A 411 16.53 15.47 24.35
N ILE A 412 17.36 16.34 23.78
CA ILE A 412 17.26 16.77 22.38
C ILE A 412 17.46 15.59 21.42
N ALA A 413 18.45 14.73 21.67
CA ALA A 413 18.71 13.54 20.85
C ALA A 413 17.51 12.58 20.87
N GLN A 414 16.89 12.37 22.04
CA GLN A 414 15.69 11.53 22.19
C GLN A 414 14.48 11.99 21.36
N TRP A 415 14.46 13.24 20.88
CA TRP A 415 13.41 13.76 19.99
C TRP A 415 13.90 13.91 18.55
N LEU A 416 15.11 14.43 18.35
CA LEU A 416 15.63 14.79 17.04
C LEU A 416 16.11 13.57 16.24
N ASP A 417 16.66 12.55 16.90
CA ASP A 417 17.19 11.34 16.25
C ASP A 417 16.11 10.50 15.57
N ILE A 418 14.85 10.71 15.94
CA ILE A 418 13.67 10.03 15.41
C ILE A 418 13.23 10.65 14.07
N PHE A 419 13.44 11.95 13.89
CA PHE A 419 12.96 12.70 12.72
C PHE A 419 13.48 12.17 11.36
N PRO A 420 14.78 11.85 11.19
CA PRO A 420 15.33 11.40 9.91
C PRO A 420 14.64 10.13 9.36
N MET A 421 14.20 9.23 10.26
CA MET A 421 13.49 8.02 9.86
C MET A 421 12.18 8.36 9.15
N GLY A 422 11.35 9.21 9.77
CA GLY A 422 10.08 9.64 9.20
C GLY A 422 10.25 10.46 7.92
N PHE A 423 11.25 11.36 7.91
CA PHE A 423 11.61 12.11 6.70
C PHE A 423 11.90 11.18 5.52
N GLY A 424 12.78 10.20 5.70
CA GLY A 424 13.12 9.25 4.65
C GLY A 424 11.96 8.35 4.25
N PHE A 425 11.19 7.84 5.22
CA PHE A 425 10.04 6.97 5.00
C PHE A 425 9.02 7.57 4.01
N ASN A 426 8.50 8.76 4.32
CA ASN A 426 7.44 9.33 3.50
C ASN A 426 7.96 9.91 2.18
N HIS A 427 9.21 10.41 2.18
CA HIS A 427 9.84 10.87 0.95
C HIS A 427 9.92 9.73 -0.07
N ILE A 428 10.47 8.57 0.32
CA ILE A 428 10.60 7.40 -0.56
C ILE A 428 9.24 6.91 -1.02
N LEU A 429 8.23 6.86 -0.13
CA LEU A 429 6.89 6.42 -0.52
C LEU A 429 6.30 7.31 -1.61
N ASN A 430 6.43 8.63 -1.46
CA ASN A 430 5.90 9.59 -2.42
C ASN A 430 6.63 9.53 -3.78
N THR A 431 7.97 9.51 -3.74
CA THR A 431 8.75 9.39 -4.97
C THR A 431 8.54 8.05 -5.68
N SER A 432 8.37 6.96 -4.92
CA SER A 432 8.07 5.63 -5.47
C SER A 432 6.69 5.58 -6.10
N PHE A 433 5.69 6.23 -5.49
CA PHE A 433 4.37 6.39 -6.10
C PHE A 433 4.47 7.11 -7.44
N VAL A 434 5.18 8.24 -7.51
CA VAL A 434 5.38 8.98 -8.77
C VAL A 434 6.13 8.14 -9.81
N ALA A 435 7.19 7.44 -9.41
CA ALA A 435 7.97 6.56 -10.29
C ALA A 435 7.10 5.46 -10.91
N LEU A 436 6.22 4.86 -10.09
CA LEU A 436 5.31 3.82 -10.48
C LEU A 436 4.27 4.32 -11.49
N MET A 437 3.69 5.48 -11.21
CA MET A 437 2.72 6.14 -12.08
C MET A 437 3.32 6.57 -13.41
N ALA A 438 4.63 6.86 -13.47
CA ALA A 438 5.34 7.23 -14.69
C ALA A 438 5.80 6.04 -15.54
N ALA A 439 5.96 4.85 -14.93
CA ALA A 439 6.53 3.68 -15.60
C ALA A 439 5.50 2.77 -16.27
N VAL A 440 4.22 2.96 -15.97
CA VAL A 440 3.15 2.02 -16.31
C VAL A 440 2.09 2.73 -17.16
N PRO A 441 1.52 2.07 -18.18
CA PRO A 441 0.40 2.61 -18.94
C PRO A 441 -0.81 2.97 -18.05
N HIS A 442 -1.56 4.00 -18.46
CA HIS A 442 -2.75 4.45 -17.73
C HIS A 442 -3.79 3.36 -17.46
N THR A 443 -3.93 2.40 -18.38
CA THR A 443 -4.85 1.27 -18.27
C THR A 443 -4.53 0.34 -17.10
N ASP A 444 -3.24 0.22 -16.76
CA ASP A 444 -2.75 -0.67 -15.71
C ASP A 444 -2.65 0.05 -14.35
N MET A 445 -2.79 1.37 -14.35
CA MET A 445 -2.60 2.25 -13.19
C MET A 445 -3.47 1.88 -11.97
N PRO A 446 -4.76 1.49 -12.11
CA PRO A 446 -5.56 1.02 -10.98
C PRO A 446 -5.01 -0.28 -10.37
N ALA A 447 -4.65 -1.26 -11.19
CA ALA A 447 -4.12 -2.55 -10.74
C ALA A 447 -2.78 -2.38 -10.02
N VAL A 448 -1.89 -1.54 -10.56
CA VAL A 448 -0.59 -1.24 -9.96
C VAL A 448 -0.71 -0.50 -8.63
N THR A 449 -1.65 0.44 -8.54
CA THR A 449 -1.92 1.16 -7.28
C THR A 449 -2.46 0.20 -6.21
N GLY A 450 -3.35 -0.71 -6.58
CA GLY A 450 -3.85 -1.76 -5.70
C GLY A 450 -2.73 -2.68 -5.21
N CYS A 451 -1.84 -3.13 -6.10
CA CYS A 451 -0.65 -3.90 -5.74
C CYS A 451 0.24 -3.14 -4.76
N MET A 452 0.50 -1.86 -5.00
CA MET A 452 1.34 -1.04 -4.11
C MET A 452 0.79 -1.02 -2.68
N TRP A 453 -0.52 -0.90 -2.52
CA TRP A 453 -1.18 -0.98 -1.23
C TRP A 453 -1.14 -2.37 -0.60
N LEU A 454 -1.34 -3.43 -1.39
CA LEU A 454 -1.21 -4.81 -0.91
C LEU A 454 0.20 -5.06 -0.34
N PHE A 455 1.25 -4.72 -1.09
CA PHE A 455 2.64 -4.87 -0.66
C PHE A 455 2.95 -4.00 0.56
N ARG A 456 2.48 -2.74 0.57
CA ARG A 456 2.62 -1.85 1.74
C ARG A 456 1.98 -2.48 2.97
N THR A 457 0.71 -2.87 2.92
CA THR A 457 -0.01 -3.46 4.06
C THR A 457 0.65 -4.77 4.50
N THR A 458 1.13 -5.59 3.56
CA THR A 458 1.91 -6.80 3.87
C THR A 458 3.14 -6.45 4.73
N GLY A 459 3.90 -5.43 4.32
CA GLY A 459 5.05 -4.95 5.09
C GLY A 459 4.67 -4.41 6.48
N GLN A 460 3.50 -3.78 6.63
CA GLN A 460 3.01 -3.34 7.95
C GLN A 460 2.77 -4.54 8.87
N VAL A 461 2.03 -5.54 8.40
CA VAL A 461 1.67 -6.72 9.19
C VAL A 461 2.93 -7.53 9.53
N VAL A 462 3.80 -7.79 8.56
CA VAL A 462 5.08 -8.48 8.77
C VAL A 462 5.97 -7.69 9.73
N GLY A 463 6.05 -6.37 9.57
CA GLY A 463 6.87 -5.49 10.41
C GLY A 463 6.50 -5.60 11.88
N VAL A 464 5.22 -5.37 12.22
CA VAL A 464 4.74 -5.45 13.60
C VAL A 464 4.93 -6.85 14.19
N ALA A 465 4.66 -7.90 13.41
CA ALA A 465 4.73 -9.26 13.90
C ALA A 465 6.18 -9.70 14.16
N MET A 466 7.10 -9.39 13.24
CA MET A 466 8.51 -9.75 13.36
C MET A 466 9.20 -8.94 14.47
N THR A 467 8.94 -7.63 14.59
CA THR A 467 9.50 -6.84 15.68
C THR A 467 8.99 -7.30 17.04
N SER A 468 7.69 -7.60 17.14
CA SER A 468 7.12 -8.18 18.36
C SER A 468 7.74 -9.53 18.71
N ALA A 469 7.94 -10.41 17.71
CA ALA A 469 8.59 -11.70 17.88
C ALA A 469 10.03 -11.57 18.38
N ILE A 470 10.83 -10.69 17.78
CA ILE A 470 12.23 -10.43 18.17
C ILE A 470 12.30 -9.87 19.59
N LEU A 471 11.44 -8.89 19.90
CA LEU A 471 11.33 -8.29 21.23
C LEU A 471 11.01 -9.36 22.27
N GLN A 472 9.94 -10.13 22.08
CA GLN A 472 9.47 -11.10 23.06
C GLN A 472 10.38 -12.33 23.17
N GLY A 473 10.99 -12.77 22.06
CA GLY A 473 11.97 -13.84 22.05
C GLY A 473 13.25 -13.46 22.82
N THR A 474 13.80 -12.27 22.54
CA THR A 474 15.00 -11.78 23.24
C THR A 474 14.69 -11.53 24.71
N LEU A 475 13.58 -10.86 25.02
CA LEU A 475 13.17 -10.56 26.39
C LEU A 475 12.95 -11.83 27.22
N GLY A 476 12.34 -12.86 26.62
CA GLY A 476 12.15 -14.15 27.27
C GLY A 476 13.46 -14.89 27.55
N HIS A 477 14.43 -14.81 26.64
CA HIS A 477 15.75 -15.39 26.82
C HIS A 477 16.54 -14.69 27.93
N GLU A 478 16.69 -13.36 27.85
CA GLU A 478 17.44 -12.54 28.81
C GLU A 478 16.90 -12.64 30.24
N LEU A 479 15.57 -12.56 30.39
CA LEU A 479 14.95 -12.70 31.71
C LEU A 479 15.07 -14.12 32.25
N GLY A 480 15.05 -15.14 31.38
CA GLY A 480 15.23 -16.55 31.75
C GLY A 480 16.63 -16.85 32.27
N GLU A 481 17.65 -16.21 31.69
CA GLU A 481 19.04 -16.34 32.16
C GLU A 481 19.30 -15.57 33.46
N LYS A 482 18.78 -14.34 33.58
CA LYS A 482 19.08 -13.47 34.72
C LYS A 482 18.18 -13.66 35.95
N LEU A 483 16.92 -14.05 35.76
CA LEU A 483 15.97 -14.28 36.86
C LEU A 483 15.84 -15.78 37.15
N THR A 484 16.71 -16.29 38.01
CA THR A 484 16.69 -17.69 38.45
C THR A 484 16.08 -17.80 39.86
N GLY A 485 15.27 -18.84 40.11
CA GLY A 485 14.66 -19.08 41.43
C GLY A 485 13.18 -19.47 41.41
N LYS A 486 12.62 -19.80 42.58
CA LYS A 486 11.20 -20.16 42.73
C LYS A 486 10.29 -18.97 42.39
N GLY A 487 9.38 -19.14 41.44
CA GLY A 487 8.44 -18.09 41.00
C GLY A 487 8.95 -17.18 39.87
N SER A 488 10.20 -17.34 39.44
CA SER A 488 10.80 -16.63 38.29
C SER A 488 9.94 -16.75 37.03
N ALA A 489 9.47 -17.95 36.69
CA ALA A 489 8.63 -18.17 35.50
C ALA A 489 7.35 -17.30 35.48
N LYS A 490 6.70 -17.11 36.63
CA LYS A 490 5.49 -16.28 36.75
C LYS A 490 5.84 -14.79 36.62
N LEU A 491 6.95 -14.37 37.23
CA LEU A 491 7.46 -13.01 37.13
C LEU A 491 7.90 -12.66 35.70
N ILE A 492 8.65 -13.55 35.03
CA ILE A 492 9.06 -13.40 33.62
C ILE A 492 7.83 -13.24 32.73
N ARG A 493 6.81 -14.08 32.92
CA ARG A 493 5.56 -13.99 32.17
C ARG A 493 4.87 -12.65 32.41
N ALA A 494 4.81 -12.19 33.66
CA ALA A 494 4.22 -10.89 34.01
C ALA A 494 4.96 -9.74 33.34
N ILE A 495 6.30 -9.70 33.44
CA ILE A 495 7.15 -8.67 32.83
C ILE A 495 6.93 -8.64 31.32
N ARG A 496 6.93 -9.79 30.64
CA ARG A 496 6.74 -9.87 29.20
C ARG A 496 5.35 -9.45 28.73
N SER A 497 4.32 -9.73 29.53
CA SER A 497 2.94 -9.41 29.19
C SER A 497 2.58 -7.95 29.43
N ASP A 498 3.27 -7.28 30.37
CA ASP A 498 2.92 -5.92 30.77
C ASP A 498 4.16 -5.15 31.22
N SER A 499 4.58 -4.18 30.41
CA SER A 499 5.71 -3.30 30.74
C SER A 499 5.38 -2.29 31.84
N SER A 500 4.09 -2.06 32.15
CA SER A 500 3.66 -1.09 33.18
C SER A 500 3.91 -1.58 34.61
N ILE A 501 4.26 -2.86 34.79
CA ILE A 501 4.61 -3.38 36.12
C ILE A 501 6.04 -2.99 36.54
N LEU A 502 6.89 -2.53 35.62
CA LEU A 502 8.29 -2.21 35.93
C LEU A 502 8.46 -1.28 37.15
N PRO A 503 7.69 -0.19 37.30
CA PRO A 503 7.77 0.70 38.46
C PRO A 503 7.36 0.07 39.80
N SER A 504 6.61 -1.05 39.80
CA SER A 504 6.23 -1.76 41.03
C SER A 504 7.23 -2.85 41.43
N LEU A 505 8.17 -3.20 40.55
CA LEU A 505 9.19 -4.20 40.83
C LEU A 505 10.25 -3.69 41.81
N PRO A 506 10.84 -4.57 42.65
CA PRO A 506 12.01 -4.25 43.47
C PRO A 506 13.16 -3.67 42.62
N PRO A 507 13.98 -2.74 43.15
CA PRO A 507 14.99 -2.03 42.37
C PRO A 507 15.94 -2.95 41.58
N ALA A 508 16.41 -4.04 42.18
CA ALA A 508 17.30 -5.00 41.52
C ALA A 508 16.61 -5.72 40.34
N THR A 509 15.39 -6.23 40.55
CA THR A 509 14.59 -6.89 39.51
C THR A 509 14.20 -5.92 38.40
N ARG A 510 13.87 -4.68 38.76
CA ARG A 510 13.54 -3.60 37.82
C ARG A 510 14.72 -3.30 36.89
N GLN A 511 15.93 -3.22 37.43
CA GLN A 511 17.14 -2.99 36.64
C GLN A 511 17.39 -4.14 35.64
N ILE A 512 17.28 -5.39 36.09
CA ILE A 512 17.39 -6.57 35.23
C ILE A 512 16.35 -6.51 34.10
N ALA A 513 15.10 -6.20 34.43
CA ALA A 513 14.02 -6.07 33.44
C ALA A 513 14.29 -4.94 32.44
N ARG A 514 14.78 -3.78 32.90
CA ARG A 514 15.14 -2.64 32.04
C ARG A 514 16.23 -3.00 31.04
N GLU A 515 17.28 -3.66 31.50
CA GLU A 515 18.38 -4.09 30.65
C GLU A 515 17.92 -5.12 29.60
N ALA A 516 17.10 -6.08 30.02
CA ALA A 516 16.52 -7.07 29.10
C ALA A 516 15.63 -6.39 28.04
N TYR A 517 14.79 -5.44 28.43
CA TYR A 517 14.01 -4.62 27.50
C TYR A 517 14.88 -3.78 26.56
N ALA A 518 15.92 -3.13 27.10
CA ALA A 518 16.84 -2.32 26.31
C ALA A 518 17.53 -3.15 25.22
N LEU A 519 18.01 -4.35 25.57
CA LEU A 519 18.63 -5.26 24.60
C LEU A 519 17.63 -5.75 23.55
N ALA A 520 16.45 -6.19 23.99
CA ALA A 520 15.41 -6.72 23.10
C ALA A 520 14.89 -5.66 22.12
N LEU A 521 14.71 -4.42 22.57
CA LEU A 521 14.36 -3.28 21.72
C LEU A 521 15.51 -2.90 20.78
N ARG A 522 16.77 -3.00 21.23
CA ARG A 522 17.93 -2.75 20.36
C ARG A 522 18.01 -3.77 19.21
N HIS A 523 17.79 -5.06 19.47
CA HIS A 523 17.69 -6.07 18.41
C HIS A 523 16.54 -5.76 17.44
N THR A 524 15.41 -5.31 17.99
CA THR A 524 14.24 -4.89 17.20
C THR A 524 14.55 -3.71 16.28
N PHE A 525 15.26 -2.69 16.76
CA PHE A 525 15.68 -1.55 15.94
C PHE A 525 16.73 -1.93 14.90
N TRP A 526 17.65 -2.86 15.20
CA TRP A 526 18.58 -3.39 14.20
C TRP A 526 17.88 -4.15 13.08
N PHE A 527 16.83 -4.93 13.39
CA PHE A 527 15.98 -5.54 12.37
C PHE A 527 15.30 -4.48 11.49
N CYS A 528 14.77 -3.41 12.09
CA CYS A 528 14.25 -2.27 11.32
C CYS A 528 15.33 -1.61 10.45
N ALA A 529 16.59 -1.53 10.91
CA ALA A 529 17.70 -0.97 10.15
C ALA A 529 18.01 -1.83 8.92
N VAL A 530 17.98 -3.16 9.04
CA VAL A 530 18.10 -4.08 7.89
C VAL A 530 16.96 -3.82 6.90
N GLY A 531 15.73 -3.64 7.37
CA GLY A 531 14.60 -3.23 6.54
C GLY A 531 14.85 -1.90 5.81
N ALA A 532 15.32 -0.87 6.52
CA ALA A 532 15.64 0.43 5.92
C ALA A 532 16.75 0.34 4.85
N VAL A 533 17.78 -0.49 5.08
CA VAL A 533 18.83 -0.76 4.09
C VAL A 533 18.25 -1.49 2.88
N GLY A 534 17.38 -2.49 3.08
CA GLY A 534 16.68 -3.19 2.00
C GLY A 534 15.83 -2.25 1.14
N ALA A 535 15.14 -1.29 1.78
CA ALA A 535 14.42 -0.23 1.08
C ALA A 535 15.35 0.66 0.25
N TRP A 536 16.44 1.14 0.86
CA TRP A 536 17.42 1.99 0.19
C TRP A 536 18.08 1.31 -1.01
N LEU A 537 18.51 0.05 -0.85
CA LEU A 537 19.05 -0.76 -1.95
C LEU A 537 18.02 -0.95 -3.06
N SER A 538 16.75 -1.22 -2.71
CA SER A 538 15.67 -1.37 -3.70
C SER A 538 15.46 -0.09 -4.52
N VAL A 539 15.55 1.09 -3.88
CA VAL A 539 15.49 2.40 -4.58
C VAL A 539 16.62 2.53 -5.61
N CYS A 540 17.83 2.05 -5.32
CA CYS A 540 18.96 2.12 -6.25
C CYS A 540 18.74 1.32 -7.55
N PHE A 541 17.80 0.37 -7.57
CA PHE A 541 17.45 -0.38 -8.78
C PHE A 541 16.24 0.17 -9.54
N VAL A 542 15.54 1.18 -9.01
CA VAL A 542 14.45 1.87 -9.71
C VAL A 542 15.03 2.69 -10.88
N PRO A 543 14.69 2.42 -12.15
CA PRO A 543 15.21 3.15 -13.30
C PRO A 543 14.94 4.67 -13.20
N ASN A 544 15.87 5.50 -13.69
CA ASN A 544 15.68 6.94 -13.70
C ASN A 544 14.85 7.35 -14.93
N LEU A 545 13.54 7.49 -14.78
CA LEU A 545 12.69 8.05 -15.84
C LEU A 545 12.71 9.57 -15.77
N ASP A 546 13.02 10.23 -16.89
CA ASP A 546 12.95 11.69 -16.98
C ASP A 546 11.49 12.13 -17.22
N LEU A 547 10.89 12.74 -16.20
CA LEU A 547 9.51 13.20 -16.26
C LEU A 547 9.33 14.42 -17.18
N ASN A 548 10.42 15.14 -17.48
CA ASN A 548 10.38 16.29 -18.39
C ASN A 548 10.46 15.84 -19.85
N ALA A 549 11.22 14.79 -20.16
CA ALA A 549 11.23 14.20 -21.50
C ALA A 549 9.83 13.70 -21.92
N ALA A 550 9.07 13.15 -20.97
CA ALA A 550 7.68 12.75 -21.17
C ALA A 550 6.72 13.95 -21.37
N ARG A 551 7.10 15.17 -20.92
CA ARG A 551 6.34 16.43 -21.12
C ARG A 551 6.69 17.14 -22.43
N SER A 552 7.90 16.94 -22.94
CA SER A 552 8.43 17.62 -24.13
C SER A 552 8.36 16.79 -25.40
N ALA A 553 7.74 15.60 -25.35
CA ALA A 553 7.31 14.93 -26.57
C ALA A 553 6.41 15.91 -27.34
N PRO A 554 6.69 16.20 -28.64
CA PRO A 554 5.81 17.05 -29.42
C PRO A 554 4.39 16.51 -29.28
N PRO A 555 3.35 17.35 -29.11
CA PRO A 555 2.01 16.88 -29.37
C PRO A 555 2.07 16.31 -30.78
N ALA A 556 1.97 14.98 -30.91
CA ALA A 556 1.89 14.30 -32.19
C ALA A 556 0.93 15.15 -33.01
N ALA A 557 1.44 15.69 -34.13
CA ALA A 557 0.83 16.78 -34.90
C ALA A 557 -0.67 16.74 -34.68
N GLN A 558 -1.21 17.77 -34.02
CA GLN A 558 -2.64 17.99 -33.98
C GLN A 558 -3.07 17.76 -35.42
N ALA A 559 -3.69 16.61 -35.69
CA ALA A 559 -4.51 16.49 -36.85
C ALA A 559 -5.50 17.60 -36.60
N ALA A 560 -5.31 18.72 -37.31
CA ALA A 560 -6.33 19.73 -37.43
C ALA A 560 -7.64 18.94 -37.57
N PRO A 561 -8.70 19.29 -36.82
CA PRO A 561 -9.97 18.63 -37.02
C PRO A 561 -10.15 18.64 -38.54
N ARG A 562 -10.19 17.46 -39.17
CA ARG A 562 -10.57 17.38 -40.57
C ARG A 562 -11.95 17.99 -40.56
N THR A 563 -12.01 19.26 -40.95
CA THR A 563 -13.25 19.93 -41.23
C THR A 563 -13.94 19.02 -42.21
N LEU A 564 -15.18 18.67 -41.92
CA LEU A 564 -16.03 17.82 -42.77
C LEU A 564 -16.27 18.44 -44.17
N ASP A 565 -15.56 19.51 -44.53
CA ASP A 565 -15.61 20.23 -45.79
C ASP A 565 -14.51 19.82 -46.79
N GLU A 566 -13.53 18.97 -46.41
CA GLU A 566 -12.49 18.50 -47.35
C GLU A 566 -12.77 17.13 -48.00
N GLU A 567 -13.86 16.44 -47.62
CA GLU A 567 -14.34 15.26 -48.36
C GLU A 567 -15.22 15.62 -49.57
N GLU A 568 -15.50 16.92 -49.80
CA GLU A 568 -16.32 17.40 -50.94
C GLU A 568 -15.49 17.90 -52.15
N GLN A 569 -14.20 17.55 -52.23
CA GLN A 569 -13.35 17.88 -53.40
C GLN A 569 -12.51 16.70 -53.91
N ALA A 570 -13.05 15.49 -53.87
CA ALA A 570 -12.57 14.44 -54.76
C ALA A 570 -13.09 14.70 -56.18
N PRO A 571 -12.28 14.59 -57.25
CA PRO A 571 -12.78 14.72 -58.61
C PRO A 571 -13.82 13.62 -58.85
N LEU A 572 -15.05 14.05 -59.16
CA LEU A 572 -16.17 13.18 -59.51
C LEU A 572 -15.75 12.27 -60.67
N LEU A 573 -15.55 10.98 -60.38
CA LEU A 573 -15.51 9.95 -61.41
C LEU A 573 -16.88 9.93 -62.12
N PRO A 574 -16.93 9.82 -63.45
CA PRO A 574 -18.18 9.69 -64.19
C PRO A 574 -19.04 8.56 -63.61
N ALA A 575 -20.36 8.77 -63.55
CA ALA A 575 -21.30 7.86 -62.88
C ALA A 575 -21.18 6.39 -63.33
N ASP A 576 -20.76 6.15 -64.57
CA ASP A 576 -20.59 4.80 -65.12
C ASP A 576 -19.42 4.03 -64.48
N GLU A 577 -18.33 4.69 -64.06
CA GLU A 577 -17.17 4.02 -63.43
C GLU A 577 -17.40 3.74 -61.93
N ALA A 578 -18.27 4.50 -61.29
CA ALA A 578 -18.62 4.30 -59.88
C ALA A 578 -19.51 3.06 -59.69
N ASP A 579 -20.44 2.82 -60.61
CA ASP A 579 -21.31 1.64 -60.57
C ASP A 579 -20.53 0.34 -60.87
N GLU A 580 -19.53 0.40 -61.75
CA GLU A 580 -18.66 -0.74 -62.07
C GLU A 580 -17.76 -1.12 -60.87
N ALA A 581 -17.17 -0.14 -60.19
CA ALA A 581 -16.38 -0.37 -58.98
C ALA A 581 -17.22 -0.88 -57.79
N ILE A 582 -18.50 -0.51 -57.70
CA ILE A 582 -19.43 -1.04 -56.69
C ILE A 582 -19.86 -2.48 -57.05
N ALA A 583 -20.00 -2.80 -58.33
CA ALA A 583 -20.32 -4.15 -58.80
C ALA A 583 -19.15 -5.12 -58.55
N GLU A 584 -17.90 -4.71 -58.82
CA GLU A 584 -16.71 -5.52 -58.54
C GLU A 584 -16.57 -5.81 -57.04
N ARG A 585 -16.75 -4.81 -56.18
CA ARG A 585 -16.69 -5.01 -54.72
C ARG A 585 -17.80 -5.90 -54.16
N ARG A 586 -18.96 -5.95 -54.83
CA ARG A 586 -20.03 -6.91 -54.47
C ARG A 586 -19.66 -8.33 -54.88
N LEU A 587 -19.06 -8.52 -56.07
CA LEU A 587 -18.59 -9.82 -56.54
C LEU A 587 -17.46 -10.38 -55.66
N GLU A 588 -16.52 -9.55 -55.24
CA GLU A 588 -15.45 -9.96 -54.32
C GLU A 588 -15.98 -10.35 -52.94
N ARG A 589 -16.98 -9.64 -52.43
CA ARG A 589 -17.63 -9.95 -51.15
C ARG A 589 -18.41 -11.26 -51.21
N ASP A 590 -19.15 -11.49 -52.28
CA ASP A 590 -19.95 -12.70 -52.46
C ASP A 590 -19.05 -13.94 -52.70
N ALA A 591 -17.90 -13.77 -53.37
CA ALA A 591 -16.87 -14.80 -53.50
C ALA A 591 -16.25 -15.18 -52.13
N ALA A 592 -15.96 -14.19 -51.28
CA ALA A 592 -15.43 -14.41 -49.94
C ALA A 592 -16.43 -15.09 -48.98
N GLU A 593 -17.74 -14.85 -49.16
CA GLU A 593 -18.79 -15.55 -48.41
C GLU A 593 -19.01 -17.00 -48.88
N SER A 594 -18.85 -17.26 -50.19
CA SER A 594 -18.88 -18.61 -50.77
C SER A 594 -17.71 -19.48 -50.30
N GLU A 595 -16.51 -18.92 -50.14
CA GLU A 595 -15.36 -19.66 -49.57
C GLU A 595 -15.56 -19.98 -48.08
N ARG A 596 -16.23 -19.10 -47.32
CA ARG A 596 -16.52 -19.33 -45.89
C ARG A 596 -17.60 -20.37 -45.63
N THR A 597 -18.44 -20.69 -46.61
CA THR A 597 -19.49 -21.72 -46.48
C THR A 597 -19.04 -23.10 -46.96
N ARG A 598 -17.84 -23.22 -47.54
CA ARG A 598 -17.22 -24.50 -47.96
C ARG A 598 -16.09 -25.00 -47.06
N ALA A 599 -15.68 -24.21 -46.06
CA ALA A 599 -14.79 -24.62 -44.97
C ALA A 599 -15.60 -24.95 -43.71
#